data_AF-A0A952RJ51-F1
#
_entry.id   AF-A0A952RJ51-F1
#
_cell.length_a   1.000
_cell.length_b   1.000
_cell.length_c   1.000
_cell.angle_alpha   90.00
_cell.angle_beta   90.00
_cell.angle_gamma   90.00
#
_symmetry.space_group_name_H-M   'P 1'
#
loop_
_entity.id
_entity.type
_entity.pdbx_description
1 polymer ?
#
loop_
_entity_poly.entity_id
_entity_poly.type
_entity_poly.pdbx_seq_one_letter_code
_entity_poly.pdbx_strand_id
1 'polypeptide(L)'
;MKALRFASLASFAAAGFVMLSTLTAETGCSSALAQPFEQLKGQPITIHRLQNFEPPQAQAQQPGQSPIPGLQIPPQVMQWAQGAAQMLPPGLIPPGILPGSTPVPAAADAPRFYNFRILGTAQVADAKLREEVNELFGKADNFEPPKQSCMYAEFGFQIGQAGAPTVQGAPPAAGTPADILVSLSCNQVELKTYAWPHGGNTGLKDDTAKKIIEIVQKSFGG
;
A
#
# COMPACT_ATOMS: atom_id res chain seq x y z
N MET A 1 -22.10 -12.48 -83.07
CA MET A 1 -23.14 -13.51 -82.83
C MET A 1 -23.14 -13.86 -81.35
N LYS A 2 -24.33 -13.91 -80.71
CA LYS A 2 -24.70 -14.58 -79.44
C LYS A 2 -23.85 -14.24 -78.19
N ALA A 3 -24.33 -13.54 -77.16
CA ALA A 3 -25.46 -13.82 -76.25
C ALA A 3 -25.32 -15.22 -75.59
N LEU A 4 -25.54 -15.49 -74.30
CA LEU A 4 -25.83 -14.75 -73.06
C LEU A 4 -26.04 -15.87 -71.99
N ARG A 5 -25.72 -15.62 -70.70
CA ARG A 5 -26.26 -16.29 -69.47
C ARG A 5 -25.76 -17.73 -69.16
N PHE A 6 -25.78 -18.29 -67.94
CA PHE A 6 -26.57 -18.10 -66.70
C PHE A 6 -25.80 -18.69 -65.47
N ALA A 7 -26.03 -18.11 -64.28
CA ALA A 7 -26.16 -18.66 -62.89
C ALA A 7 -25.46 -20.00 -62.48
N SER A 8 -25.08 -20.29 -61.23
CA SER A 8 -25.69 -19.99 -59.93
C SER A 8 -24.86 -20.60 -58.76
N LEU A 9 -25.00 -19.97 -57.59
CA LEU A 9 -25.11 -20.53 -56.21
C LEU A 9 -23.99 -21.37 -55.54
N ALA A 10 -23.50 -20.76 -54.44
CA ALA A 10 -23.45 -21.28 -53.06
C ALA A 10 -22.38 -22.32 -52.65
N SER A 11 -21.50 -21.92 -51.73
CA SER A 11 -21.47 -22.50 -50.38
C SER A 11 -20.62 -21.65 -49.43
N PHE A 12 -21.24 -21.24 -48.33
CA PHE A 12 -20.58 -20.67 -47.16
C PHE A 12 -19.85 -21.78 -46.41
N ALA A 13 -18.54 -21.65 -46.25
CA ALA A 13 -17.77 -22.37 -45.24
C ALA A 13 -17.13 -21.35 -44.31
N ALA A 14 -17.81 -21.11 -43.19
CA ALA A 14 -17.29 -20.38 -42.05
C ALA A 14 -16.16 -21.21 -41.43
N ALA A 15 -14.91 -20.86 -41.74
CA ALA A 15 -13.76 -21.31 -40.97
C ALA A 15 -13.54 -20.29 -39.84
N GLY A 16 -14.04 -20.62 -38.66
CA GLY A 16 -13.78 -19.87 -37.43
C GLY A 16 -12.28 -19.83 -37.14
N PHE A 17 -11.69 -18.65 -37.28
CA PHE A 17 -10.32 -18.40 -36.83
C PHE A 17 -10.37 -18.13 -35.33
N VAL A 18 -10.25 -19.18 -34.52
CA VAL A 18 -10.02 -19.07 -33.08
C VAL A 18 -8.61 -18.51 -32.91
N MET A 19 -8.52 -17.19 -32.75
CA MET A 19 -7.28 -16.50 -32.38
C MET A 19 -7.00 -16.84 -30.91
N LEU A 20 -6.37 -17.99 -30.68
CA LEU A 20 -5.83 -18.37 -29.38
C LEU A 20 -4.60 -17.49 -29.15
N SER A 21 -4.80 -16.35 -28.48
CA SER A 21 -3.72 -15.49 -27.98
C SER A 21 -2.94 -16.28 -26.92
N THR A 22 -1.98 -17.08 -27.37
CA THR A 22 -0.90 -17.59 -26.54
C THR A 22 -0.21 -16.39 -25.93
N LEU A 23 -0.42 -16.14 -24.63
CA LEU A 23 0.52 -15.36 -23.83
C LEU A 23 1.83 -16.16 -23.83
N THR A 24 2.65 -15.91 -24.84
CA THR A 24 4.09 -16.17 -24.74
C THR A 24 4.57 -15.31 -23.59
N ALA A 25 4.78 -15.93 -22.44
CA ALA A 25 5.67 -15.39 -21.42
C ALA A 25 7.05 -15.29 -22.08
N GLU A 26 7.31 -14.17 -22.73
CA GLU A 26 8.63 -13.81 -23.18
C GLU A 26 9.49 -13.66 -21.92
N THR A 27 10.19 -14.74 -21.57
CA THR A 27 11.37 -14.69 -20.71
C THR A 27 12.49 -14.00 -21.51
N GLY A 28 12.28 -12.74 -21.84
CA GLY A 28 13.27 -11.85 -22.41
C GLY A 28 14.08 -11.25 -21.27
N CYS A 29 15.25 -11.84 -20.99
CA CYS A 29 16.29 -11.26 -20.16
C CYS A 29 16.71 -9.90 -20.76
N SER A 30 16.07 -8.83 -20.30
CA SER A 30 16.45 -7.46 -20.56
C SER A 30 16.68 -6.81 -19.19
N SER A 31 17.67 -5.94 -19.05
CA SER A 31 17.96 -5.13 -17.86
C SER A 31 16.83 -4.18 -17.42
N ALA A 32 15.61 -4.45 -17.88
CA ALA A 32 14.37 -3.83 -17.46
C ALA A 32 13.92 -4.39 -16.10
N LEU A 33 13.33 -3.52 -15.28
CA LEU A 33 12.67 -3.88 -14.05
C LEU A 33 11.41 -4.68 -14.36
N ALA A 34 10.99 -5.52 -13.43
CA ALA A 34 9.71 -6.20 -13.57
C ALA A 34 8.55 -5.18 -13.53
N GLN A 35 7.47 -5.46 -14.28
CA GLN A 35 6.27 -4.61 -14.23
C GLN A 35 5.65 -4.65 -12.82
N PRO A 36 5.05 -3.57 -12.29
CA PRO A 36 4.83 -2.27 -12.92
C PRO A 36 6.03 -1.30 -12.79
N PHE A 37 7.12 -1.71 -12.14
CA PHE A 37 8.22 -0.80 -11.78
C PHE A 37 8.92 -0.21 -13.00
N GLU A 38 8.98 -0.93 -14.11
CA GLU A 38 9.50 -0.38 -15.37
C GLU A 38 8.67 0.81 -15.88
N GLN A 39 7.34 0.69 -15.86
CA GLN A 39 6.43 1.75 -16.30
C GLN A 39 6.41 2.94 -15.34
N LEU A 40 6.69 2.68 -14.06
CA LEU A 40 6.71 3.68 -13.02
C LEU A 40 8.09 4.32 -12.80
N LYS A 41 9.07 3.97 -13.65
CA LYS A 41 10.37 4.65 -13.64
C LYS A 41 10.19 6.16 -13.80
N GLY A 42 10.83 6.92 -12.91
CA GLY A 42 10.77 8.38 -12.92
C GLY A 42 9.50 9.00 -12.31
N GLN A 43 8.52 8.19 -11.91
CA GLN A 43 7.35 8.67 -11.18
C GLN A 43 7.72 9.17 -9.77
N PRO A 44 6.94 10.10 -9.18
CA PRO A 44 7.14 10.52 -7.80
C PRO A 44 6.97 9.32 -6.85
N ILE A 45 7.77 9.28 -5.79
CA ILE A 45 7.68 8.25 -4.75
C ILE A 45 7.42 8.92 -3.42
N THR A 46 6.40 8.42 -2.73
CA THR A 46 6.06 8.80 -1.37
C THR A 46 6.29 7.62 -0.44
N ILE A 47 6.94 7.86 0.70
CA ILE A 47 7.15 6.85 1.75
C ILE A 47 6.34 7.24 2.98
N HIS A 48 5.46 6.36 3.42
CA HIS A 48 4.69 6.47 4.64
C HIS A 48 5.32 5.62 5.74
N ARG A 49 5.53 6.21 6.92
CA ARG A 49 5.80 5.46 8.14
C ARG A 49 4.47 5.04 8.74
N LEU A 50 4.28 3.74 8.95
CA LEU A 50 3.01 3.14 9.35
C LEU A 50 3.04 2.70 10.80
N GLN A 51 1.89 2.84 11.47
CA GLN A 51 1.67 2.29 12.80
C GLN A 51 1.21 0.84 12.69
N ASN A 52 2.08 -0.08 13.09
CA ASN A 52 1.84 -1.51 13.03
C ASN A 52 0.83 -2.03 14.08
N PHE A 53 0.61 -1.29 15.19
CA PHE A 53 -0.34 -1.67 16.24
C PHE A 53 -1.16 -0.46 16.71
N GLU A 54 -2.48 -0.57 16.57
CA GLU A 54 -3.43 0.33 17.24
C GLU A 54 -4.07 -0.45 18.41
N PRO A 55 -3.95 0.04 19.67
CA PRO A 55 -4.74 -0.54 20.75
C PRO A 55 -6.23 -0.37 20.42
N PRO A 56 -7.12 -1.31 20.83
CA PRO A 56 -8.54 -1.19 20.59
C PRO A 56 -9.00 0.18 21.05
N GLN A 57 -9.45 1.01 20.10
CA GLN A 57 -10.05 2.29 20.44
C GLN A 57 -11.28 1.96 21.26
N ALA A 58 -11.27 2.32 22.56
CA ALA A 58 -12.52 2.48 23.28
C ALA A 58 -13.34 3.45 22.41
N GLN A 59 -14.45 2.97 21.84
CA GLN A 59 -15.28 3.72 20.91
C GLN A 59 -15.55 5.09 21.54
N ALA A 60 -14.82 6.11 21.08
CA ALA A 60 -15.04 7.47 21.52
C ALA A 60 -16.40 7.85 20.98
N GLN A 61 -17.35 8.06 21.88
CA GLN A 61 -18.68 8.55 21.53
C GLN A 61 -18.53 9.76 20.62
N GLN A 62 -19.21 9.68 19.48
CA GLN A 62 -19.26 10.70 18.46
C GLN A 62 -19.63 12.05 19.12
N PRO A 63 -18.94 13.17 18.80
CA PRO A 63 -19.26 14.45 19.41
C PRO A 63 -20.69 14.84 19.00
N GLY A 64 -21.60 14.84 19.98
CA GLY A 64 -23.02 15.14 19.77
C GLY A 64 -23.99 14.07 20.26
N GLN A 65 -23.53 12.88 20.68
CA GLN A 65 -24.39 11.91 21.36
C GLN A 65 -24.24 12.02 22.87
N SER A 66 -25.33 12.40 23.53
CA SER A 66 -25.47 12.44 24.98
C SER A 66 -25.09 11.08 25.60
N PRO A 67 -24.36 11.05 26.73
CA PRO A 67 -23.91 9.81 27.33
C PRO A 67 -25.09 8.95 27.77
N ILE A 68 -25.14 7.73 27.26
CA ILE A 68 -26.06 6.68 27.72
C ILE A 68 -25.64 6.28 29.14
N PRO A 69 -26.50 6.39 30.16
CA PRO A 69 -26.17 6.00 31.53
C PRO A 69 -25.92 4.49 31.61
N GLY A 70 -24.71 4.07 32.03
CA GLY A 70 -24.46 2.67 32.39
C GLY A 70 -23.09 2.07 32.04
N LEU A 71 -22.22 2.72 31.26
CA LEU A 71 -20.89 2.16 30.96
C LEU A 71 -19.90 2.42 32.10
N GLN A 72 -19.77 1.43 32.99
CA GLN A 72 -18.67 1.35 33.95
C GLN A 72 -17.37 1.03 33.21
N ILE A 73 -16.44 1.98 33.19
CA ILE A 73 -15.09 1.80 32.65
C ILE A 73 -14.29 0.93 33.63
N PRO A 74 -13.67 -0.18 33.19
CA PRO A 74 -12.83 -1.02 34.03
C PRO A 74 -11.62 -0.25 34.61
N PRO A 75 -11.24 -0.49 35.87
CA PRO A 75 -10.23 0.29 36.59
C PRO A 75 -8.82 0.27 35.95
N GLN A 76 -8.49 -0.74 35.16
CA GLN A 76 -7.25 -0.77 34.38
C GLN A 76 -7.13 0.39 33.37
N VAL A 77 -8.26 0.93 32.90
CA VAL A 77 -8.26 2.06 31.98
C VAL A 77 -7.87 3.37 32.68
N MET A 78 -8.17 3.52 33.97
CA MET A 78 -7.76 4.70 34.74
C MET A 78 -6.25 4.79 34.91
N GLN A 79 -5.57 3.64 35.04
CA GLN A 79 -4.15 3.62 35.38
C GLN A 79 -3.26 4.11 34.23
N TRP A 80 -3.61 3.80 32.97
CA TRP A 80 -2.85 4.29 31.81
C TRP A 80 -3.18 5.75 31.49
N ALA A 81 -4.42 6.20 31.72
CA ALA A 81 -4.83 7.58 31.46
C ALA A 81 -4.05 8.58 32.32
N GLN A 82 -3.75 8.21 33.58
CA GLN A 82 -2.92 9.05 34.46
C GLN A 82 -1.47 9.17 33.99
N GLY A 83 -0.91 8.12 33.33
CA GLY A 83 0.45 8.16 32.78
C GLY A 83 0.57 9.06 31.54
N ALA A 84 -0.44 9.07 30.67
CA ALA A 84 -0.46 9.91 29.48
C ALA A 84 -0.61 11.42 29.79
N ALA A 85 -1.34 11.75 30.86
CA ALA A 85 -1.54 13.14 31.29
C ALA A 85 -0.23 13.82 31.77
N GLN A 86 0.76 13.05 32.23
CA GLN A 86 2.05 13.59 32.69
C GLN A 86 3.01 13.95 31.55
N MET A 87 2.73 13.52 30.31
CA MET A 87 3.55 13.84 29.13
C MET A 87 3.08 15.08 28.36
N LEU A 88 2.02 15.74 28.81
CA LEU A 88 1.57 16.99 28.22
C LEU A 88 2.27 18.18 28.90
N PRO A 89 2.94 19.07 28.14
CA PRO A 89 3.64 20.21 28.71
C PRO A 89 2.68 21.13 29.50
N PRO A 90 3.12 21.70 30.64
CA PRO A 90 2.27 22.55 31.49
C PRO A 90 1.82 23.78 30.71
N GLY A 91 0.52 23.87 30.40
CA GLY A 91 -0.06 25.00 29.65
C GLY A 91 -1.01 24.60 28.52
N LEU A 92 -1.01 23.33 28.10
CA LEU A 92 -2.03 22.76 27.20
C LEU A 92 -3.04 21.90 27.97
N ILE A 93 -3.37 22.30 29.19
CA ILE A 93 -4.49 21.74 29.96
C ILE A 93 -5.75 22.19 29.21
N PRO A 94 -6.41 21.33 28.42
CA PRO A 94 -7.62 21.72 27.72
C PRO A 94 -8.68 22.01 28.80
N PRO A 95 -9.47 23.08 28.68
CA PRO A 95 -10.52 23.39 29.63
C PRO A 95 -11.44 22.17 29.75
N GLY A 96 -11.41 21.51 30.91
CA GLY A 96 -12.14 20.28 31.11
C GLY A 96 -11.64 19.41 32.26
N ILE A 97 -10.34 19.43 32.62
CA ILE A 97 -9.71 18.44 33.53
C ILE A 97 -10.14 18.55 35.03
N LEU A 98 -11.24 19.25 35.30
CA LEU A 98 -11.99 19.11 36.55
C LEU A 98 -12.99 17.95 36.42
N PRO A 99 -13.36 17.26 37.51
CA PRO A 99 -14.14 16.02 37.47
C PRO A 99 -15.41 16.22 36.62
N GLY A 100 -15.39 15.67 35.41
CA GLY A 100 -16.35 16.00 34.35
C GLY A 100 -15.76 16.24 32.96
N SER A 101 -14.42 16.30 32.79
CA SER A 101 -13.80 16.32 31.44
C SER A 101 -14.24 15.13 30.60
N THR A 102 -14.95 15.45 29.53
CA THR A 102 -15.14 14.59 28.37
C THR A 102 -13.79 14.13 27.83
N PRO A 103 -13.60 12.83 27.56
CA PRO A 103 -12.37 12.31 26.97
C PRO A 103 -12.09 13.01 25.63
N VAL A 104 -10.86 13.47 25.45
CA VAL A 104 -10.37 13.95 24.14
C VAL A 104 -10.47 12.76 23.18
N PRO A 105 -11.20 12.88 22.05
CA PRO A 105 -11.30 11.81 21.09
C PRO A 105 -9.91 11.42 20.62
N ALA A 106 -9.58 10.12 20.64
CA ALA A 106 -8.59 9.61 19.71
C ALA A 106 -9.08 10.03 18.32
N ALA A 107 -8.29 10.80 17.57
CA ALA A 107 -8.71 11.32 16.28
C ALA A 107 -9.14 10.16 15.36
N ALA A 108 -10.45 9.97 15.22
CA ALA A 108 -11.05 8.90 14.43
C ALA A 108 -10.68 9.01 12.93
N ASP A 109 -10.21 10.18 12.50
CA ASP A 109 -9.88 10.53 11.11
C ASP A 109 -8.38 10.71 10.86
N ALA A 110 -7.51 10.01 11.58
CA ALA A 110 -6.08 10.05 11.25
C ALA A 110 -5.84 9.50 9.82
N PRO A 111 -5.00 10.14 8.98
CA PRO A 111 -4.68 9.65 7.65
C PRO A 111 -4.20 8.20 7.68
N ARG A 112 -4.70 7.37 6.76
CA ARG A 112 -4.36 5.95 6.66
C ARG A 112 -3.82 5.62 5.27
N PHE A 113 -2.87 4.70 5.24
CA PHE A 113 -2.43 4.02 4.03
C PHE A 113 -2.99 2.60 4.11
N TYR A 114 -4.05 2.34 3.34
CA TYR A 114 -4.93 1.18 3.55
C TYR A 114 -5.47 1.15 4.99
N ASN A 115 -5.26 0.07 5.73
CA ASN A 115 -5.75 -0.05 7.11
C ASN A 115 -4.75 0.49 8.15
N PHE A 116 -3.54 0.88 7.72
CA PHE A 116 -2.48 1.31 8.63
C PHE A 116 -2.49 2.82 8.83
N ARG A 117 -2.47 3.27 10.08
CA ARG A 117 -2.38 4.69 10.41
C ARG A 117 -1.01 5.25 10.01
N ILE A 118 -1.00 6.39 9.33
CA ILE A 118 0.23 7.06 8.90
C ILE A 118 0.78 7.88 10.07
N LEU A 119 2.01 7.57 10.48
CA LEU A 119 2.76 8.31 11.50
C LEU A 119 3.58 9.46 10.90
N GLY A 120 3.98 9.33 9.64
CA GLY A 120 4.76 10.33 8.93
C GLY A 120 4.82 10.01 7.44
N THR A 121 5.07 11.03 6.62
CA THR A 121 5.20 10.89 5.17
C THR A 121 6.41 11.66 4.69
N ALA A 122 7.21 11.06 3.81
CA ALA A 122 8.36 11.68 3.17
C ALA A 122 8.23 11.55 1.65
N GLN A 123 8.59 12.61 0.93
CA GLN A 123 8.71 12.59 -0.52
C GLN A 123 10.15 12.24 -0.90
N VAL A 124 10.32 11.28 -1.79
CA VAL A 124 11.64 10.93 -2.32
C VAL A 124 11.99 11.94 -3.42
N ALA A 125 12.65 13.02 -3.03
CA ALA A 125 13.01 14.11 -3.93
C ALA A 125 14.20 13.77 -4.84
N ASP A 126 15.16 12.98 -4.34
CA ASP A 126 16.39 12.66 -5.06
C ASP A 126 16.14 11.64 -6.18
N ALA A 127 16.63 11.94 -7.40
CA ALA A 127 16.41 11.10 -8.56
C ALA A 127 17.08 9.72 -8.44
N LYS A 128 18.29 9.67 -7.86
CA LYS A 128 19.02 8.43 -7.63
C LYS A 128 18.32 7.59 -6.58
N LEU A 129 17.78 8.20 -5.51
CA LEU A 129 17.03 7.48 -4.50
C LEU A 129 15.73 6.90 -5.05
N ARG A 130 15.05 7.59 -5.97
CA ARG A 130 13.89 7.03 -6.69
C ARG A 130 14.27 5.85 -7.57
N GLU A 131 15.42 5.91 -8.23
CA GLU A 131 15.96 4.78 -8.99
C GLU A 131 16.28 3.61 -8.07
N GLU A 132 16.95 3.84 -6.94
CA GLU A 132 17.26 2.82 -5.93
C GLU A 132 16.01 2.11 -5.43
N VAL A 133 14.90 2.84 -5.21
CA VAL A 133 13.59 2.28 -4.84
C VAL A 133 13.01 1.42 -5.96
N ASN A 134 12.99 1.91 -7.19
CA ASN A 134 12.47 1.14 -8.32
C ASN A 134 13.30 -0.12 -8.57
N GLU A 135 14.63 -0.05 -8.46
CA GLU A 135 15.50 -1.21 -8.56
C GLU A 135 15.30 -2.22 -7.42
N LEU A 136 15.10 -1.71 -6.19
CA LEU A 136 14.84 -2.55 -5.03
C LEU A 136 13.59 -3.41 -5.26
N PHE A 137 12.47 -2.81 -5.66
CA PHE A 137 11.23 -3.56 -5.86
C PHE A 137 11.13 -4.25 -7.23
N GLY A 138 11.84 -3.75 -8.23
CA GLY A 138 11.79 -4.24 -9.60
C GLY A 138 12.72 -5.40 -9.93
N LYS A 139 13.72 -5.72 -9.09
CA LYS A 139 14.65 -6.84 -9.30
C LYS A 139 14.31 -8.03 -8.42
N ALA A 140 14.09 -9.19 -9.03
CA ALA A 140 13.76 -10.43 -8.33
C ALA A 140 14.85 -10.86 -7.33
N ASP A 141 16.11 -10.52 -7.59
CA ASP A 141 17.25 -10.88 -6.74
C ASP A 141 17.20 -10.29 -5.32
N ASN A 142 16.35 -9.29 -5.09
CA ASN A 142 16.13 -8.73 -3.74
C ASN A 142 15.17 -9.57 -2.89
N PHE A 143 14.50 -10.55 -3.50
CA PHE A 143 13.43 -11.30 -2.87
C PHE A 143 13.72 -12.80 -2.80
N GLU A 144 13.12 -13.44 -1.81
CA GLU A 144 13.16 -14.86 -1.55
C GLU A 144 11.77 -15.38 -1.17
N PRO A 145 11.54 -16.71 -1.15
CA PRO A 145 10.31 -17.26 -0.60
C PRO A 145 10.10 -16.76 0.85
N PRO A 146 8.89 -16.31 1.22
CA PRO A 146 8.63 -15.80 2.57
C PRO A 146 8.86 -16.89 3.62
N LYS A 147 9.61 -16.56 4.68
CA LYS A 147 9.88 -17.47 5.80
C LYS A 147 8.65 -17.71 6.67
N GLN A 148 7.69 -16.80 6.61
CA GLN A 148 6.43 -16.82 7.36
C GLN A 148 5.39 -15.98 6.63
N SER A 149 4.11 -16.24 6.87
CA SER A 149 3.01 -15.43 6.34
C SER A 149 2.53 -14.47 7.44
N CYS A 150 3.14 -13.28 7.51
CA CYS A 150 2.65 -12.21 8.36
C CYS A 150 2.83 -10.85 7.69
N MET A 151 1.90 -9.92 7.95
CA MET A 151 1.94 -8.58 7.38
C MET A 151 1.69 -7.54 8.47
N TYR A 152 2.80 -7.04 8.99
CA TYR A 152 2.87 -6.03 10.02
C TYR A 152 3.59 -4.83 9.44
N ALA A 153 2.88 -4.06 8.60
CA ALA A 153 3.53 -3.05 7.77
C ALA A 153 4.04 -1.88 8.61
N GLU A 154 5.36 -1.64 8.61
CA GLU A 154 5.96 -0.44 9.20
C GLU A 154 6.19 0.66 8.17
N PHE A 155 6.23 0.32 6.88
CA PHE A 155 6.36 1.28 5.80
C PHE A 155 5.39 1.02 4.64
N GLY A 156 4.92 2.10 4.03
CA GLY A 156 4.17 2.08 2.79
C GLY A 156 4.93 2.86 1.73
N PHE A 157 5.25 2.26 0.59
CA PHE A 157 5.82 2.95 -0.56
C PHE A 157 4.73 3.13 -1.60
N GLN A 158 4.47 4.37 -1.99
CA GLN A 158 3.59 4.70 -3.09
C GLN A 158 4.44 5.23 -4.24
N ILE A 159 4.50 4.50 -5.35
CA ILE A 159 5.24 4.86 -6.56
C ILE A 159 4.22 5.29 -7.62
N GLY A 160 4.26 6.55 -8.03
CA GLY A 160 3.21 7.13 -8.86
C GLY A 160 2.30 8.07 -8.08
N GLN A 161 1.60 8.91 -8.83
CA GLN A 161 0.64 9.84 -8.27
C GLN A 161 -0.71 9.14 -8.09
N ALA A 162 -1.38 9.36 -6.96
CA ALA A 162 -2.73 8.84 -6.75
C ALA A 162 -3.70 9.55 -7.71
N GLY A 163 -3.91 8.96 -8.89
CA GLY A 163 -4.68 9.57 -9.98
C GLY A 163 -6.04 8.90 -10.25
N ALA A 164 -6.23 7.66 -9.80
CA ALA A 164 -7.48 6.92 -10.05
C ALA A 164 -7.84 6.03 -8.85
N PRO A 165 -9.11 5.99 -8.43
CA PRO A 165 -9.57 5.01 -7.45
C PRO A 165 -9.34 3.60 -7.99
N THR A 166 -8.54 2.81 -7.28
CA THR A 166 -8.29 1.41 -7.61
C THR A 166 -9.43 0.56 -7.06
N VAL A 167 -10.10 -0.20 -7.94
CA VAL A 167 -11.07 -1.21 -7.53
C VAL A 167 -10.30 -2.51 -7.31
N GLN A 168 -10.32 -3.02 -6.08
CA GLN A 168 -9.66 -4.28 -5.71
C GLN A 168 -10.18 -5.42 -6.60
N GLY A 169 -9.30 -6.01 -7.41
CA GLY A 169 -9.63 -7.12 -8.31
C GLY A 169 -9.82 -6.76 -9.79
N ALA A 170 -9.75 -5.48 -10.16
CA ALA A 170 -9.69 -5.05 -11.56
C ALA A 170 -8.23 -4.92 -12.03
N PRO A 171 -7.92 -5.13 -13.34
CA PRO A 171 -6.61 -4.81 -13.87
C PRO A 171 -6.31 -3.33 -13.60
N PRO A 172 -5.13 -3.00 -13.04
CA PRO A 172 -4.77 -1.62 -12.77
C PRO A 172 -4.76 -0.82 -14.07
N ALA A 173 -5.45 0.33 -14.06
CA ALA A 173 -5.47 1.23 -15.20
C ALA A 173 -4.08 1.87 -15.39
N ALA A 174 -3.79 2.34 -16.61
CA ALA A 174 -2.58 3.12 -16.84
C ALA A 174 -2.54 4.34 -15.89
N GLY A 175 -1.45 4.49 -15.13
CA GLY A 175 -1.31 5.55 -14.13
C GLY A 175 -1.79 5.21 -12.72
N THR A 176 -2.20 3.96 -12.46
CA THR A 176 -2.38 3.47 -11.08
C THR A 176 -1.03 3.48 -10.33
N PRO A 177 -0.95 4.02 -9.09
CA PRO A 177 0.28 3.94 -8.32
C PRO A 177 0.56 2.51 -7.87
N ALA A 178 1.84 2.13 -7.77
CA ALA A 178 2.25 0.91 -7.10
C ALA A 178 2.36 1.16 -5.60
N ASP A 179 1.43 0.58 -4.83
CA ASP A 179 1.37 0.70 -3.38
C ASP A 179 1.91 -0.55 -2.72
N ILE A 180 3.06 -0.42 -2.07
CA ILE A 180 3.80 -1.53 -1.48
C ILE A 180 3.80 -1.37 0.02
N LEU A 181 3.29 -2.36 0.72
CA LEU A 181 3.47 -2.52 2.15
C LEU A 181 4.77 -3.28 2.41
N VAL A 182 5.57 -2.77 3.34
CA VAL A 182 6.81 -3.39 3.78
C VAL A 182 6.68 -3.72 5.25
N SER A 183 6.87 -5.00 5.56
CA SER A 183 6.98 -5.50 6.92
C SER A 183 8.41 -5.98 7.19
N LEU A 184 9.21 -5.15 7.85
CA LEU A 184 10.55 -5.50 8.30
C LEU A 184 10.50 -6.52 9.45
N SER A 185 9.49 -6.46 10.31
CA SER A 185 9.30 -7.48 11.36
C SER A 185 9.02 -8.87 10.79
N CYS A 186 8.30 -8.95 9.66
CA CYS A 186 8.02 -10.20 8.97
C CYS A 186 9.06 -10.57 7.90
N ASN A 187 9.97 -9.65 7.56
CA ASN A 187 10.82 -9.72 6.37
C ASN A 187 10.01 -10.04 5.11
N GLN A 188 8.94 -9.28 4.87
CA GLN A 188 8.02 -9.52 3.75
C GLN A 188 7.51 -8.20 3.16
N VAL A 189 7.16 -8.23 1.88
CA VAL A 189 6.45 -7.15 1.18
C VAL A 189 5.13 -7.63 0.60
N GLU A 190 4.20 -6.71 0.42
CA GLU A 190 2.93 -6.94 -0.26
C GLU A 190 2.61 -5.76 -1.17
N LEU A 191 2.33 -6.04 -2.44
CA LEU A 191 1.87 -5.04 -3.41
C LEU A 191 0.34 -5.08 -3.47
N LYS A 192 -0.30 -3.94 -3.23
CA LYS A 192 -1.77 -3.86 -3.07
C LYS A 192 -2.50 -3.57 -4.37
N THR A 193 -1.89 -2.80 -5.25
CA THR A 193 -2.53 -2.33 -6.50
C THR A 193 -2.26 -3.22 -7.70
N TYR A 194 -1.20 -4.05 -7.64
CA TYR A 194 -0.81 -4.97 -8.70
C TYR A 194 -0.51 -6.36 -8.12
N ALA A 195 -0.54 -7.37 -8.98
CA ALA A 195 0.06 -8.66 -8.64
C ALA A 195 1.58 -8.50 -8.46
N TRP A 196 2.14 -9.19 -7.46
CA TRP A 196 3.58 -9.19 -7.24
C TRP A 196 4.31 -9.82 -8.44
N PRO A 197 5.27 -9.13 -9.07
CA PRO A 197 5.83 -9.61 -10.33
C PRO A 197 6.86 -10.72 -10.19
N HIS A 198 7.36 -10.96 -8.97
CA HIS A 198 8.36 -12.00 -8.69
C HIS A 198 7.72 -13.32 -8.23
N GLY A 199 6.46 -13.56 -8.62
CA GLY A 199 5.71 -14.75 -8.25
C GLY A 199 5.47 -14.85 -6.74
N GLY A 200 5.78 -16.00 -6.14
CA GLY A 200 5.63 -16.22 -4.70
C GLY A 200 6.74 -15.62 -3.82
N ASN A 201 7.76 -15.00 -4.41
CA ASN A 201 8.92 -14.48 -3.69
C ASN A 201 8.62 -13.08 -3.12
N THR A 202 7.88 -13.04 -2.02
CA THR A 202 7.56 -11.80 -1.30
C THR A 202 8.45 -11.57 -0.08
N GLY A 203 9.30 -12.55 0.28
CA GLY A 203 10.23 -12.45 1.39
C GLY A 203 11.39 -11.51 1.06
N LEU A 204 11.79 -10.69 2.04
CA LEU A 204 12.94 -9.80 1.94
C LEU A 204 14.21 -10.57 2.32
N LYS A 205 15.24 -10.47 1.48
CA LYS A 205 16.60 -10.85 1.88
C LYS A 205 17.15 -9.85 2.89
N ASP A 206 18.10 -10.27 3.72
CA ASP A 206 18.69 -9.42 4.79
C ASP A 206 19.26 -8.11 4.23
N ASP A 207 19.98 -8.17 3.10
CA ASP A 207 20.55 -6.96 2.47
C ASP A 207 19.48 -6.07 1.85
N THR A 208 18.35 -6.64 1.44
CA THR A 208 17.20 -5.87 0.95
C THR A 208 16.52 -5.13 2.09
N ALA A 209 16.34 -5.77 3.25
CA ALA A 209 15.82 -5.11 4.45
C ALA A 209 16.71 -3.95 4.92
N LYS A 210 18.04 -4.13 4.91
CA LYS A 210 19.00 -3.04 5.19
C LYS A 210 18.86 -1.89 4.19
N LYS A 211 18.80 -2.19 2.90
CA LYS A 211 18.65 -1.16 1.85
C LYS A 211 17.35 -0.38 2.01
N ILE A 212 16.25 -1.03 2.41
CA ILE A 212 14.99 -0.33 2.75
C ILE A 212 15.21 0.66 3.90
N ILE A 213 15.86 0.24 4.98
CA ILE A 213 16.14 1.09 6.13
C ILE A 213 16.97 2.31 5.71
N GLU A 214 18.01 2.11 4.91
CA GLU A 214 18.84 3.21 4.38
C GLU A 214 18.04 4.19 3.52
N ILE A 215 17.17 3.68 2.64
CA ILE A 215 16.29 4.51 1.82
C ILE A 215 15.35 5.35 2.69
N VAL A 216 14.74 4.73 3.70
CA VAL A 216 13.84 5.41 4.64
C VAL A 216 14.59 6.48 5.43
N GLN A 217 15.76 6.16 5.97
CA GLN A 217 16.59 7.11 6.72
C GLN A 217 16.91 8.34 5.88
N LYS A 218 17.44 8.14 4.66
CA LYS A 218 17.73 9.23 3.71
C LYS A 218 16.49 10.07 3.39
N SER A 219 15.32 9.45 3.28
CA SER A 219 14.07 10.13 2.93
C SER A 219 13.51 10.99 4.06
N PHE A 220 13.73 10.60 5.32
CA PHE A 220 13.26 11.33 6.50
C PHE A 220 14.32 12.28 7.11
N GLY A 221 15.42 12.52 6.41
CA GLY A 221 16.48 13.46 6.84
C GLY A 221 17.45 12.89 7.88
N GLY A 222 17.64 11.57 7.89
CA GLY A 222 18.69 10.90 8.66
C GLY A 222 20.07 10.98 8.03
#